data_AF-A0ABD5AEL1-F1
#
_entry.id   AF-A0ABD5AEL1-F1
#
_cell.length_a   1.000
_cell.length_b   1.000
_cell.length_c   1.000
_cell.angle_alpha   90.00
_cell.angle_beta   90.00
_cell.angle_gamma   90.00
#
_symmetry.space_group_name_H-M   'P 1'
#
loop_
_entity.id
_entity.type
_entity.pdbx_description
1 polymer ?
#
loop_
_entity_poly.entity_id
_entity_poly.type
_entity_poly.pdbx_seq_one_letter_code
_entity_poly.pdbx_strand_id
1 'polypeptide(L)'
;MSELLRSAQLAGRSQQKATQALQLPAYCHELSHAILSGTYSPEPYQHFAITEPKLRDIYAPSFKDRIVKMWVCYHLTPLIATMGY
;
A
#
# COMPACT_ATOMS: atom_id res chain seq x y z
N MET A 1 11.46 -6.92 -5.61
CA MET A 1 11.54 -5.71 -6.47
C MET A 1 10.41 -5.66 -7.51
N SER A 2 10.36 -6.59 -8.47
CA SER A 2 9.38 -6.56 -9.59
C SER A 2 7.93 -6.71 -9.15
N GLU A 3 7.66 -7.55 -8.16
CA GLU A 3 6.30 -7.83 -7.68
C GLU A 3 5.68 -6.62 -6.95
N LEU A 4 6.40 -5.98 -6.03
CA LEU A 4 5.94 -4.76 -5.35
C LEU A 4 5.64 -3.63 -6.34
N LEU A 5 6.52 -3.45 -7.34
CA LEU A 5 6.31 -2.44 -8.39
C LEU A 5 5.07 -2.77 -9.23
N ARG A 6 4.87 -4.04 -9.61
CA ARG A 6 3.68 -4.50 -10.32
C ARG A 6 2.41 -4.26 -9.50
N SER A 7 2.42 -4.59 -8.21
CA SER A 7 1.30 -4.33 -7.31
C SER A 7 1.00 -2.82 -7.21
N ALA A 8 2.03 -1.97 -7.12
CA ALA A 8 1.85 -0.53 -7.11
C ALA A 8 1.31 0.02 -8.45
N GLN A 9 1.70 -0.56 -9.58
CA GLN A 9 1.18 -0.19 -10.91
C GLN A 9 -0.31 -0.51 -11.06
N LEU A 10 -0.74 -1.70 -10.60
CA LEU A 10 -2.13 -2.14 -10.60
C LEU A 10 -3.03 -1.33 -9.65
N ALA A 11 -2.44 -0.65 -8.65
CA ALA A 11 -3.19 0.21 -7.75
C ALA A 11 -3.85 1.39 -8.49
N GLY A 12 -5.02 1.81 -8.01
CA GLY A 12 -5.78 2.92 -8.57
C GLY A 12 -5.01 4.25 -8.66
N ARG A 13 -5.51 5.18 -9.46
CA ARG A 13 -4.94 6.53 -9.60
C ARG A 13 -5.15 7.29 -8.29
N SER A 14 -4.07 7.84 -7.73
CA SER A 14 -4.13 8.74 -6.58
C SER A 14 -3.19 9.92 -6.78
N GLN A 15 -3.51 11.08 -6.19
CA GLN A 15 -2.64 12.26 -6.25
C GLN A 15 -1.24 11.92 -5.70
N GLN A 16 -1.17 11.22 -4.56
CA GLN A 16 0.10 10.79 -3.97
C GLN A 16 0.91 9.87 -4.90
N LYS A 17 0.25 8.93 -5.62
CA LYS A 17 0.93 8.09 -6.62
C LYS A 17 1.50 8.92 -7.78
N ALA A 18 0.76 9.92 -8.24
CA ALA A 18 1.23 10.83 -9.30
C ALA A 18 2.43 11.67 -8.82
N THR A 19 2.33 12.27 -7.64
CA THR A 19 3.41 13.08 -7.03
C THR A 19 4.66 12.25 -6.75
N GLN A 20 4.52 10.99 -6.38
CA GLN A 20 5.62 10.11 -6.00
C GLN A 20 6.05 9.14 -7.10
N ALA A 21 5.57 9.32 -8.33
CA ALA A 21 5.82 8.39 -9.44
C ALA A 21 7.32 8.17 -9.71
N LEU A 22 8.14 9.23 -9.61
CA LEU A 22 9.59 9.15 -9.79
C LEU A 22 10.30 8.39 -8.65
N GLN A 23 9.75 8.45 -7.43
CA GLN A 23 10.31 7.79 -6.24
C GLN A 23 9.83 6.35 -6.10
N LEU A 24 8.82 5.93 -6.88
CA LEU A 24 8.20 4.63 -6.75
C LEU A 24 9.19 3.45 -6.88
N PRO A 25 10.12 3.43 -7.84
CA PRO A 25 11.10 2.34 -7.92
C PRO A 25 12.00 2.25 -6.68
N ALA A 26 12.42 3.40 -6.12
CA ALA A 26 13.24 3.45 -4.92
C ALA A 26 12.47 2.91 -3.70
N TYR A 27 11.22 3.35 -3.52
CA TYR A 27 10.36 2.81 -2.46
C TYR A 27 10.14 1.31 -2.59
N CYS A 28 9.88 0.80 -3.81
CA CYS A 28 9.74 -0.64 -4.02
C CYS A 28 11.04 -1.40 -3.71
N HIS A 29 12.22 -0.80 -3.93
CA HIS A 29 13.50 -1.38 -3.57
C HIS A 29 13.69 -1.46 -2.06
N GLU A 30 13.53 -0.34 -1.37
CA GLU A 30 13.66 -0.24 0.08
C GLU A 30 12.69 -1.18 0.80
N LEU A 31 11.42 -1.18 0.39
CA LEU A 31 10.40 -2.06 0.95
C LEU A 31 10.72 -3.54 0.68
N SER A 32 11.18 -3.87 -0.53
CA SER A 32 11.59 -5.24 -0.86
C SER A 32 12.71 -5.71 0.07
N HIS A 33 13.71 -4.86 0.32
CA HIS A 33 14.82 -5.18 1.20
C HIS A 33 14.35 -5.31 2.67
N ALA A 34 13.54 -4.36 3.15
CA ALA A 34 13.02 -4.36 4.51
C ALA A 34 12.14 -5.58 4.81
N ILE A 35 11.27 -5.97 3.87
CA ILE A 35 10.42 -7.15 4.00
C ILE A 35 11.27 -8.44 4.03
N LEU A 36 12.23 -8.59 3.10
CA LEU A 36 13.08 -9.77 3.03
C LEU A 36 13.99 -9.93 4.26
N SER A 37 14.46 -8.82 4.82
CA SER A 37 15.27 -8.80 6.03
C SER A 37 14.46 -8.91 7.33
N GLY A 38 13.12 -8.93 7.26
CA GLY A 38 12.25 -8.95 8.44
C GLY A 38 12.28 -7.66 9.25
N THR A 39 12.75 -6.55 8.68
CA THR A 39 12.89 -5.25 9.35
C THR A 39 11.77 -4.27 9.00
N TYR A 40 10.90 -4.64 8.06
CA TYR A 40 9.74 -3.82 7.69
C TYR A 40 8.80 -3.62 8.90
N SER A 41 8.53 -2.37 9.22
CA SER A 41 7.55 -1.95 10.21
C SER A 41 6.66 -0.85 9.60
N PRO A 42 5.33 -0.97 9.63
CA PRO A 42 4.42 0.06 9.13
C PRO A 42 4.62 1.40 9.82
N GLU A 43 4.40 2.49 9.09
CA GLU A 43 4.44 3.85 9.65
C GLU A 43 3.14 4.17 10.42
N PRO A 44 3.18 5.13 11.37
CA PRO A 44 1.97 5.63 12.02
C PRO A 44 0.96 6.16 10.99
N TYR A 45 -0.32 5.91 11.25
CA TYR A 45 -1.38 6.34 10.36
C TYR A 45 -1.59 7.85 10.48
N GLN A 46 -1.82 8.51 9.35
CA GLN A 46 -2.34 9.86 9.35
C GLN A 46 -3.82 9.80 9.74
N HIS A 47 -4.17 10.42 10.87
CA HIS A 47 -5.52 10.47 11.38
C HIS A 47 -6.17 11.82 11.09
N PHE A 48 -7.32 11.82 10.42
CA PHE A 48 -8.09 13.02 10.15
C PHE A 48 -9.58 12.69 10.00
N ALA A 49 -10.44 13.68 10.26
CA ALA A 49 -11.88 13.54 10.06
C ALA A 49 -12.30 14.13 8.70
N ILE A 50 -13.23 13.45 8.02
CA ILE A 50 -13.95 14.01 6.87
C ILE A 50 -15.42 14.21 7.24
N THR A 51 -16.02 15.32 6.83
CA THR A 51 -17.41 15.66 7.20
C THR A 51 -18.43 15.26 6.13
N GLU A 52 -18.01 15.10 4.87
CA GLU A 52 -18.88 14.80 3.74
C GLU A 52 -18.75 13.35 3.25
N PRO A 53 -19.86 12.64 2.91
CA PRO A 53 -21.27 12.98 3.16
C PRO A 53 -21.74 12.84 4.63
N LYS A 54 -20.90 12.33 5.54
CA LYS A 54 -21.14 12.30 7.00
C LYS A 54 -19.81 12.23 7.73
N LEU A 55 -19.76 12.70 8.98
CA LEU A 55 -18.56 12.68 9.82
C LEU A 55 -18.00 11.25 9.93
N ARG A 56 -16.74 11.07 9.55
CA ARG A 56 -15.99 9.82 9.66
C ARG A 56 -14.54 10.10 10.00
N ASP A 57 -14.03 9.37 10.99
CA ASP A 57 -12.61 9.29 11.25
C ASP A 57 -11.94 8.43 10.19
N ILE A 58 -10.89 8.97 9.58
CA ILE A 58 -10.09 8.32 8.55
C ILE A 58 -8.71 8.06 9.10
N TYR A 59 -8.35 6.78 9.12
CA TYR A 59 -7.01 6.30 9.44
C TYR A 59 -6.32 5.95 8.13
N ALA A 60 -5.52 6.88 7.61
CA ALA A 60 -4.84 6.72 6.33
C ALA A 60 -3.40 6.21 6.52
N PRO A 61 -3.05 5.02 6.02
CA PRO A 61 -1.66 4.56 5.99
C PRO A 61 -0.82 5.41 5.04
N SER A 62 0.50 5.40 5.26
CA SER A 62 1.46 6.08 4.39
C SER A 62 1.37 5.55 2.94
N PHE A 63 1.95 6.28 1.98
CA PHE A 63 2.04 5.76 0.61
C PHE A 63 2.85 4.46 0.53
N LYS A 64 3.97 4.37 1.24
CA LYS A 64 4.82 3.18 1.28
C LYS A 64 4.06 1.97 1.83
N ASP A 65 3.36 2.14 2.94
CA ASP A 65 2.59 1.05 3.55
C ASP A 65 1.42 0.60 2.66
N ARG A 66 0.84 1.50 1.86
CA ARG A 66 -0.17 1.12 0.86
C ARG A 66 0.40 0.25 -0.26
N ILE A 67 1.68 0.43 -0.64
CA ILE A 67 2.34 -0.46 -1.60
C ILE A 67 2.43 -1.88 -1.02
N VAL A 68 2.88 -2.00 0.23
CA VAL A 68 2.98 -3.30 0.92
C VAL A 68 1.60 -3.93 1.08
N LYS A 69 0.60 -3.16 1.52
CA LYS A 69 -0.79 -3.62 1.63
C LYS A 69 -1.30 -4.16 0.29
N MET A 70 -1.05 -3.46 -0.81
CA MET A 70 -1.49 -3.89 -2.15
C MET A 70 -0.79 -5.20 -2.56
N TRP A 71 0.50 -5.33 -2.26
CA TRP A 71 1.25 -6.56 -2.50
C TRP A 71 0.68 -7.74 -1.70
N VAL A 72 0.40 -7.55 -0.40
CA VAL A 72 -0.25 -8.56 0.44
C VAL A 72 -1.62 -8.95 -0.14
N CYS A 73 -2.47 -7.98 -0.49
CA CYS A 73 -3.77 -8.26 -1.10
C CYS A 73 -3.65 -9.01 -2.44
N TYR A 74 -2.66 -8.66 -3.27
CA TYR A 74 -2.43 -9.33 -4.55
C TYR A 74 -2.16 -10.83 -4.38
N HIS A 75 -1.42 -11.22 -3.34
CA HIS A 75 -1.12 -12.63 -3.05
C HIS A 75 -2.23 -13.34 -2.26
N LEU A 76 -2.87 -12.66 -1.31
CA LEU A 76 -3.87 -13.28 -0.43
C LEU A 76 -5.27 -13.35 -1.04
N THR A 77 -5.68 -12.39 -1.86
CA THR A 77 -7.05 -12.34 -2.41
C THR A 77 -7.41 -13.61 -3.21
N PRO A 78 -6.54 -14.14 -4.09
CA PRO A 78 -6.84 -15.38 -4.80
C PRO A 78 -7.01 -16.59 -3.86
N LEU A 79 -6.23 -16.64 -2.78
CA LEU A 79 -6.29 -17.70 -1.77
C LEU A 79 -7.59 -17.64 -0.98
N ILE A 80 -8.02 -16.44 -0.57
CA ILE A 80 -9.30 -16.24 0.14
C ILE A 80 -10.48 -16.64 -0.75
N ALA A 81 -10.46 -16.21 -2.02
CA ALA A 81 -11.53 -16.53 -2.97
C ALA A 81 -11.68 -18.03 -3.24
N THR A 82 -10.58 -18.80 -3.19
CA THR A 82 -10.62 -20.26 -3.33
C THR A 82 -11.14 -20.98 -2.08
N MET A 83 -11.18 -20.30 -0.93
CA MET A 83 -11.68 -20.84 0.33
C MET A 83 -13.19 -20.62 0.56
N GLY A 84 -13.91 -20.02 -0.41
CA GLY A 84 -15.37 -19.89 -0.39
C GLY A 84 -15.93 -18.84 0.57
N TYR A 85 -15.13 -17.83 0.94
CA TYR A 85 -15.58 -16.62 1.67
C TYR A 85 -16.02 -15.51 0.71
#